data_AF-A0A4V1Q3B8-F1
#
_entry.id   AF-A0A4V1Q3B8-F1
#
_cell.length_a   1.000
_cell.length_b   1.000
_cell.length_c   1.000
_cell.angle_alpha   90.00
_cell.angle_beta   90.00
_cell.angle_gamma   90.00
#
_symmetry.space_group_name_H-M   'P 1'
#
loop_
_entity.id
_entity.type
_entity.pdbx_description
1 polymer ?
#
loop_
_entity_poly.entity_id
_entity_poly.type
_entity_poly.pdbx_seq_one_letter_code
_entity_poly.pdbx_strand_id
1 'polypeptide(L)'
;MADLADGEPAVLEAQSAVSNIKRQHLQEARMVANLPEAVKLAIESICTILGHKIDSWRTVQGIIRRDDFIQRIVNFDTATHMTKPLREIIKKDFLSRPSYDFETVNRASKACGPLAKWVLAQVHFSEILDRVEPLRNEVRPLEDQAETTKKQGAAIIDMGFSRSAAERALVRTHNNVNAAAELLVNQPFPLPPDPQPEPTLLLPQKSPSPMRDPPKLLLLRPSLVRSHRRQVRRQSPAPSKHLNPSRRLKSRQHLLVGQQKNGAQS
;
A
#
# COMPACT_ATOMS: atom_id res chain seq x y z
N MET A 1 0.04 10.66 -7.24
CA MET A 1 -0.68 10.44 -5.97
C MET A 1 -1.00 8.98 -5.69
N ALA A 2 -1.02 8.08 -6.70
CA ALA A 2 -1.21 6.64 -6.47
C ALA A 2 -0.14 6.04 -5.53
N ASP A 3 1.13 6.42 -5.71
CA ASP A 3 2.23 5.86 -4.90
C ASP A 3 2.07 6.07 -3.38
N LEU A 4 1.48 7.19 -2.94
CA LEU A 4 1.13 7.42 -1.53
C LEU A 4 0.01 6.50 -1.05
N ALA A 5 -1.00 6.30 -1.90
CA ALA A 5 -2.15 5.45 -1.61
C ALA A 5 -1.74 3.98 -1.49
N ASP A 6 -0.64 3.54 -2.11
CA ASP A 6 -0.14 2.17 -2.00
C ASP A 6 0.88 1.99 -0.86
N GLY A 7 1.68 3.02 -0.53
CA GLY A 7 2.74 2.93 0.47
C GLY A 7 2.25 2.80 1.92
N GLU A 8 1.32 3.66 2.32
CA GLU A 8 0.76 3.68 3.68
C GLU A 8 0.01 2.39 4.06
N PRO A 9 -0.93 1.87 3.24
CA PRO A 9 -1.60 0.61 3.58
C PRO A 9 -0.65 -0.59 3.61
N ALA A 10 0.41 -0.60 2.78
CA ALA A 10 1.41 -1.67 2.81
C ALA A 10 2.16 -1.71 4.16
N VAL A 11 2.48 -0.54 4.73
CA VAL A 11 3.12 -0.46 6.06
C VAL A 11 2.15 -0.91 7.15
N LEU A 12 0.90 -0.44 7.13
CA LEU A 12 -0.12 -0.83 8.11
C LEU A 12 -0.42 -2.33 8.08
N GLU A 13 -0.54 -2.91 6.88
CA GLU A 13 -0.74 -4.35 6.71
C GLU A 13 0.45 -5.13 7.29
N ALA A 14 1.67 -4.69 7.00
CA ALA A 14 2.86 -5.34 7.53
C ALA A 14 2.98 -5.20 9.06
N GLN A 15 2.66 -4.02 9.62
CA GLN A 15 2.62 -3.80 11.08
C GLN A 15 1.58 -4.71 11.75
N SER A 16 0.38 -4.84 11.18
CA SER A 16 -0.65 -5.74 11.69
C SER A 16 -0.22 -7.21 11.58
N ALA A 17 0.48 -7.59 10.53
CA ALA A 17 1.00 -8.94 10.39
C ALA A 17 2.09 -9.24 11.43
N VAL A 18 2.92 -8.24 11.76
CA VAL A 18 3.96 -8.35 12.78
C VAL A 18 3.38 -8.40 14.20
N SER A 19 2.34 -7.61 14.49
CA SER A 19 1.67 -7.62 15.80
C SER A 19 0.99 -8.97 16.09
N ASN A 20 0.58 -9.70 15.05
CA ASN A 20 -0.05 -11.01 15.15
C ASN A 20 0.94 -12.18 15.33
N ILE A 21 2.26 -11.93 15.29
CA ILE A 21 3.26 -12.98 15.48
C ILE A 21 3.27 -13.44 16.94
N LYS A 22 3.11 -14.75 17.17
CA LYS A 22 3.26 -15.34 18.50
C LYS A 22 4.71 -15.28 18.98
N ARG A 23 4.92 -14.84 20.22
CA ARG A 23 6.25 -14.76 20.87
C ARG A 23 7.02 -16.09 20.84
N GLN A 24 6.30 -17.22 20.88
CA GLN A 24 6.90 -18.55 20.80
C GLN A 24 7.73 -18.74 19.53
N HIS A 25 7.25 -18.28 18.38
CA HIS A 25 7.97 -18.46 17.11
C HIS A 25 9.24 -17.60 17.03
N LEU A 26 9.27 -16.45 17.72
CA LEU A 26 10.47 -15.64 17.86
C LEU A 26 11.48 -16.29 18.83
N GLN A 27 10.99 -16.95 19.89
CA GLN A 27 11.84 -17.77 20.74
C GLN A 27 12.44 -18.94 19.97
N GLU A 28 11.66 -19.66 19.17
CA GLU A 28 12.16 -20.74 18.31
C GLU A 28 13.27 -20.24 17.37
N ALA A 29 13.07 -19.09 16.72
CA ALA A 29 14.07 -18.49 15.84
C ALA A 29 15.39 -18.10 16.56
N ARG A 30 15.39 -17.88 17.88
CA ARG A 30 16.64 -17.60 18.62
C ARG A 30 17.39 -18.86 19.03
N MET A 31 16.67 -19.96 19.29
CA MET A 31 17.21 -21.19 19.89
C MET A 31 17.93 -22.07 18.85
N VAL A 32 17.57 -21.91 17.57
CA VAL A 32 18.21 -22.62 16.47
C VAL A 32 19.61 -22.03 16.24
N ALA A 33 20.65 -22.82 16.55
CA ALA A 33 22.05 -22.39 16.46
C ALA A 33 22.49 -22.03 15.03
N ASN A 34 21.90 -22.68 14.02
CA ASN A 34 22.19 -22.45 12.61
C ASN A 34 20.93 -21.93 11.90
N LEU A 35 20.70 -20.62 11.99
CA LEU A 35 19.61 -19.97 11.26
C LEU A 35 19.96 -19.85 9.77
N PRO A 36 18.97 -20.04 8.87
CA PRO A 36 19.15 -19.73 7.45
C PRO A 36 19.59 -18.27 7.27
N GLU A 37 20.53 -18.03 6.35
CA GLU A 37 21.12 -16.70 6.14
C GLU A 37 20.06 -15.64 5.83
N ALA A 38 19.03 -15.98 5.05
CA ALA A 38 17.92 -15.07 4.73
C ALA A 38 17.20 -14.56 5.99
N VAL A 39 16.96 -15.44 6.98
CA VAL A 39 16.28 -15.07 8.24
C VAL A 39 17.20 -14.21 9.11
N LYS A 40 18.49 -14.54 9.15
CA LYS A 40 19.50 -13.77 9.87
C LYS A 40 19.57 -12.33 9.33
N LEU A 41 19.67 -12.19 8.01
CA LEU A 41 19.68 -10.89 7.33
C LEU A 41 18.39 -10.08 7.58
N ALA A 42 17.23 -10.73 7.58
CA ALA A 42 15.94 -10.07 7.85
C ALA A 42 15.84 -9.50 9.28
N ILE A 43 16.44 -10.17 10.26
CA ILE A 43 16.45 -9.67 11.64
C ILE A 43 17.51 -8.57 11.80
N GLU A 44 18.68 -8.75 11.18
CA GLU A 44 19.75 -7.76 11.21
C GLU A 44 19.32 -6.43 10.55
N SER A 45 18.56 -6.48 9.46
CA SER A 45 18.01 -5.28 8.82
C SER A 45 17.06 -4.52 9.76
N ILE A 46 16.20 -5.22 10.50
CA ILE A 46 15.28 -4.61 11.49
C ILE A 46 16.06 -3.99 12.64
N CYS A 47 17.04 -4.71 13.21
CA CYS A 47 17.87 -4.18 14.27
C CYS A 47 18.61 -2.89 13.84
N THR A 48 19.06 -2.85 12.59
CA THR A 48 19.69 -1.67 11.98
C THR A 48 18.70 -0.51 11.85
N ILE A 49 17.47 -0.78 11.40
CA ILE A 49 16.40 0.23 11.28
C ILE A 49 16.02 0.81 12.65
N LEU A 50 15.98 -0.02 13.70
CA LEU A 50 15.73 0.41 15.07
C LEU A 50 16.90 1.18 15.70
N GLY A 51 18.01 1.39 14.97
CA GLY A 51 19.18 2.13 15.43
C GLY A 51 20.09 1.37 16.37
N HIS A 52 19.95 0.04 16.45
CA HIS A 52 20.85 -0.79 17.24
C HIS A 52 22.12 -1.12 16.45
N LYS A 53 23.28 -0.95 17.08
CA LYS A 53 24.57 -1.39 16.52
C LYS A 53 24.68 -2.91 16.65
N ILE A 54 25.01 -3.57 15.54
CA ILE A 54 25.13 -5.02 15.48
C ILE A 54 26.61 -5.38 15.38
N ASP A 55 27.21 -5.77 16.49
CA ASP A 55 28.60 -6.24 16.53
C ASP A 55 28.69 -7.76 16.30
N SER A 56 27.67 -8.50 16.73
CA SER A 56 27.62 -9.95 16.62
C SER A 56 26.19 -10.50 16.65
N TRP A 57 26.00 -11.73 16.19
CA TRP A 57 24.72 -12.44 16.28
C TRP A 57 24.21 -12.56 17.72
N ARG A 58 25.11 -12.64 18.72
CA ARG A 58 24.70 -12.65 20.14
C ARG A 58 24.00 -11.36 20.55
N THR A 59 24.44 -10.21 20.04
CA THR A 59 23.78 -8.92 20.27
C THR A 59 22.37 -8.92 19.70
N VAL A 60 22.22 -9.44 18.47
CA VAL A 60 20.92 -9.59 17.80
C VAL A 60 19.98 -10.48 18.61
N GLN A 61 20.45 -11.64 19.06
CA GLN A 61 19.67 -12.54 19.93
C GLN A 61 19.24 -11.86 21.25
N GLY A 62 20.09 -10.98 21.81
CA GLY A 62 19.77 -10.18 22.99
C GLY A 62 18.66 -9.15 22.74
N ILE A 63 18.62 -8.55 21.55
CA ILE A 63 17.58 -7.59 21.16
C ILE A 63 16.23 -8.30 20.99
N ILE A 64 16.20 -9.43 20.27
CA ILE A 64 14.96 -10.22 20.07
C ILE A 64 14.41 -10.77 21.38
N ARG A 65 15.28 -11.02 22.37
CA ARG A 65 14.87 -11.51 23.70
C ARG A 65 13.97 -10.51 24.43
N ARG A 66 14.06 -9.22 24.14
CA ARG A 66 13.25 -8.20 24.80
C ARG A 66 11.79 -8.32 24.36
N ASP A 67 10.89 -8.32 25.33
CA ASP A 67 9.44 -8.38 25.07
C ASP A 67 8.92 -7.14 24.32
N ASP A 68 9.65 -6.03 24.39
CA ASP A 68 9.34 -4.77 23.71
C ASP A 68 9.71 -4.76 22.22
N PHE A 69 10.36 -5.82 21.71
CA PHE A 69 10.85 -5.87 20.34
C PHE A 69 9.72 -5.65 19.32
N ILE A 70 8.61 -6.37 19.48
CA ILE A 70 7.45 -6.24 18.57
C ILE A 70 6.78 -4.88 18.69
N GLN A 71 6.66 -4.35 19.91
CA GLN A 71 6.08 -3.03 20.16
C GLN A 71 6.89 -1.92 19.47
N ARG A 72 8.23 -2.01 19.52
CA ARG A 72 9.12 -1.08 18.83
C ARG A 72 8.97 -1.09 17.31
N ILE A 73 8.65 -2.24 16.71
CA ILE A 73 8.44 -2.37 15.27
C ILE A 73 7.07 -1.79 14.86
N VAL A 74 6.02 -2.10 15.64
CA VAL A 74 4.67 -1.62 15.36
C VAL A 74 4.57 -0.11 15.54
N ASN A 75 5.20 0.44 16.59
CA ASN A 75 5.17 1.87 16.90
C ASN A 75 6.30 2.66 16.21
N PHE A 76 6.99 2.07 15.24
CA PHE A 76 8.08 2.73 14.53
C PHE A 76 7.55 3.82 13.60
N ASP A 77 7.99 5.06 13.82
CA ASP A 77 7.67 6.17 12.93
C ASP A 77 8.67 6.25 11.77
N THR A 78 8.21 5.88 10.57
CA THR A 78 9.00 5.91 9.35
C THR A 78 9.43 7.33 8.98
N ALA A 79 8.57 8.34 9.18
CA ALA A 79 8.86 9.69 8.72
C ALA A 79 10.02 10.32 9.49
N THR A 80 10.09 10.05 10.80
CA THR A 80 11.12 10.63 11.68
C THR A 80 12.40 9.78 11.70
N HIS A 81 12.27 8.45 11.74
CA HIS A 81 13.43 7.57 11.97
C HIS A 81 14.06 7.00 10.69
N MET A 82 13.33 6.94 9.56
CA MET A 82 13.89 6.43 8.31
C MET A 82 14.54 7.53 7.48
N THR A 83 15.80 7.82 7.79
CA THR A 83 16.59 8.81 7.05
C THR A 83 17.10 8.26 5.71
N LYS A 84 17.32 9.15 4.73
CA LYS A 84 17.94 8.82 3.43
C LYS A 84 19.20 7.96 3.54
N PRO A 85 20.22 8.29 4.36
CA PRO A 85 21.43 7.46 4.48
C PRO A 85 21.13 6.06 5.04
N LEU A 86 20.23 5.95 6.03
CA LEU A 86 19.84 4.66 6.58
C LEU A 86 19.17 3.78 5.52
N ARG A 87 18.27 4.35 4.72
CA ARG A 87 17.62 3.64 3.63
C ARG A 87 18.62 3.09 2.61
N GLU A 88 19.61 3.90 2.20
CA GLU A 88 20.63 3.46 1.25
C GLU A 88 21.51 2.34 1.82
N ILE A 89 21.85 2.40 3.11
CA ILE A 89 22.53 1.30 3.81
C ILE A 89 21.67 0.03 3.76
N ILE A 90 20.37 0.12 4.11
CA ILE A 90 19.48 -1.05 4.11
C ILE A 90 19.36 -1.66 2.71
N LYS A 91 19.21 -0.83 1.69
CA LYS A 91 19.15 -1.28 0.30
C LYS A 91 20.43 -1.97 -0.14
N LYS A 92 21.58 -1.34 0.13
CA LYS A 92 22.88 -1.83 -0.33
C LYS A 92 23.32 -3.09 0.40
N ASP A 93 23.13 -3.17 1.71
CA ASP A 93 23.69 -4.25 2.51
C ASP A 93 22.76 -5.47 2.58
N PHE A 94 21.44 -5.25 2.51
CA PHE A 94 20.42 -6.30 2.66
C PHE A 94 19.61 -6.54 1.38
N LEU A 95 18.95 -5.51 0.82
CA LEU A 95 18.03 -5.69 -0.32
C LEU A 95 18.74 -5.99 -1.65
N SER A 96 20.03 -5.65 -1.76
CA SER A 96 20.85 -5.98 -2.94
C SER A 96 21.09 -7.48 -3.09
N ARG A 97 20.93 -8.25 -2.01
CA ARG A 97 21.18 -9.68 -1.99
C ARG A 97 19.95 -10.42 -2.50
N PRO A 98 20.08 -11.35 -3.47
CA PRO A 98 18.94 -12.13 -3.98
C PRO A 98 18.38 -13.11 -2.94
N SER A 99 19.08 -13.33 -1.82
CA SER A 99 18.60 -14.12 -0.69
C SER A 99 17.55 -13.37 0.15
N TYR A 100 17.48 -12.04 0.04
CA TYR A 100 16.54 -11.19 0.77
C TYR A 100 15.23 -11.08 -0.02
N ASP A 101 14.42 -12.12 0.07
CA ASP A 101 13.08 -12.14 -0.52
C ASP A 101 12.04 -12.57 0.52
N PHE A 102 10.81 -12.08 0.38
CA PHE A 102 9.75 -12.43 1.31
C PHE A 102 9.46 -13.94 1.31
N GLU A 103 9.43 -14.59 0.13
CA GLU A 103 9.10 -16.01 0.05
C GLU A 103 10.21 -16.88 0.62
N THR A 104 11.47 -16.53 0.39
CA THR A 104 12.62 -17.27 0.93
C THR A 104 12.67 -17.20 2.45
N VAL A 105 12.44 -16.01 3.03
CA VAL A 105 12.39 -15.80 4.48
C VAL A 105 11.17 -16.49 5.08
N ASN A 106 9.99 -16.36 4.47
CA ASN A 106 8.76 -16.97 4.97
C ASN A 106 8.79 -18.51 4.91
N ARG A 107 9.43 -19.07 3.88
CA ARG A 107 9.66 -20.53 3.76
C ARG A 107 10.59 -21.04 4.86
N ALA A 108 11.61 -20.26 5.21
CA ALA A 108 12.54 -20.59 6.28
C ALA A 108 11.92 -20.41 7.68
N SER A 109 11.14 -19.34 7.87
CA SER A 109 10.44 -19.05 9.12
C SER A 109 9.16 -18.26 8.86
N LYS A 110 8.02 -18.89 9.17
CA LYS A 110 6.69 -18.26 9.06
C LYS A 110 6.54 -17.01 9.93
N ALA A 111 7.31 -16.93 11.03
CA ALA A 111 7.29 -15.76 11.89
C ALA A 111 8.18 -14.62 11.39
N CYS A 112 9.24 -14.93 10.62
CA CYS A 112 10.13 -13.91 10.08
C CYS A 112 9.70 -13.38 8.71
N GLY A 113 8.75 -14.04 8.04
CA GLY A 113 8.16 -13.55 6.79
C GLY A 113 7.54 -12.15 6.93
N PRO A 114 6.60 -11.93 7.86
CA PRO A 114 5.99 -10.60 8.07
C PRO A 114 7.01 -9.53 8.46
N LEU A 115 8.05 -9.90 9.21
CA LEU A 115 9.15 -9.03 9.58
C LEU A 115 9.93 -8.54 8.34
N ALA A 116 10.24 -9.43 7.40
CA ALA A 116 10.88 -9.04 6.14
C ALA A 116 9.97 -8.16 5.27
N LYS A 117 8.67 -8.48 5.20
CA LYS A 117 7.68 -7.65 4.48
C LYS A 117 7.59 -6.24 5.06
N TRP A 118 7.65 -6.12 6.38
CA TRP A 118 7.67 -4.82 7.06
C TRP A 118 8.88 -3.98 6.64
N VAL A 119 10.09 -4.55 6.61
CA VAL A 119 11.29 -3.80 6.17
C VAL A 119 11.14 -3.28 4.74
N LEU A 120 10.63 -4.11 3.83
CA LEU A 120 10.39 -3.71 2.44
C LEU A 120 9.38 -2.56 2.35
N ALA A 121 8.27 -2.67 3.09
CA ALA A 121 7.25 -1.63 3.15
C ALA A 121 7.81 -0.32 3.73
N GLN A 122 8.64 -0.38 4.76
CA GLN A 122 9.30 0.77 5.38
C GLN A 122 10.22 1.51 4.40
N VAL A 123 11.05 0.77 3.66
CA VAL A 123 11.94 1.35 2.65
C VAL A 123 11.14 2.01 1.53
N HIS A 124 10.11 1.33 1.02
CA HIS A 124 9.26 1.85 -0.04
C HIS A 124 8.49 3.11 0.40
N PHE A 125 7.89 3.09 1.60
CA PHE A 125 7.16 4.23 2.13
C PHE A 125 8.08 5.45 2.36
N SER A 126 9.30 5.21 2.84
CA SER A 126 10.33 6.24 2.97
C SER A 126 10.70 6.93 1.65
N GLU A 127 10.77 6.18 0.53
CA GLU A 127 11.00 6.78 -0.80
C GLU A 127 9.82 7.62 -1.29
N ILE A 128 8.60 7.23 -0.92
CA ILE A 128 7.40 7.98 -1.26
C ILE A 128 7.36 9.27 -0.45
N LEU A 129 7.67 9.22 0.86
CA LEU A 129 7.74 10.40 1.72
C LEU A 129 8.72 11.43 1.17
N ASP A 130 9.91 11.02 0.73
CA ASP A 130 10.90 11.92 0.12
C ASP A 130 10.38 12.63 -1.15
N ARG A 131 9.51 11.97 -1.93
CA ARG A 131 8.89 12.56 -3.12
C ARG A 131 7.74 13.50 -2.80
N VAL A 132 7.13 13.32 -1.62
CA VAL A 132 5.89 13.99 -1.22
C VAL A 132 6.14 15.16 -0.27
N GLU A 133 7.23 15.14 0.49
CA GLU A 133 7.69 16.28 1.29
C GLU A 133 7.71 17.62 0.54
N PRO A 134 8.32 17.75 -0.66
CA PRO A 134 8.35 19.03 -1.36
C PRO A 134 6.95 19.50 -1.74
N LEU A 135 6.09 18.59 -2.22
CA LEU A 135 4.70 18.91 -2.58
C LEU A 135 3.88 19.35 -1.35
N ARG A 136 4.08 18.72 -0.19
CA ARG A 136 3.42 19.12 1.06
C ARG A 136 3.88 20.49 1.55
N ASN A 137 5.15 20.85 1.33
CA ASN A 137 5.66 22.16 1.69
C ASN A 137 5.19 23.27 0.74
N GLU A 138 4.88 22.94 -0.52
CA GLU A 138 4.29 23.89 -1.46
C GLU A 138 2.78 24.08 -1.24
N VAL A 139 2.05 23.02 -0.88
CA VAL A 139 0.59 23.08 -0.68
C VAL A 139 0.20 23.79 0.62
N ARG A 140 0.93 23.56 1.72
CA ARG A 140 0.64 24.19 3.03
C ARG A 140 0.48 25.72 3.00
N PRO A 141 1.44 26.50 2.48
CA PRO A 141 1.29 27.96 2.43
C PRO A 141 0.12 28.39 1.54
N LEU A 142 -0.19 27.62 0.49
CA LEU A 142 -1.33 27.91 -0.39
C LEU A 142 -2.66 27.64 0.32
N GLU A 143 -2.76 26.56 1.10
CA GLU A 143 -3.93 26.24 1.93
C GLU A 143 -4.12 27.27 3.04
N ASP A 144 -3.05 27.62 3.77
CA ASP A 144 -3.07 28.63 4.83
C ASP A 144 -3.51 29.99 4.26
N GLN A 145 -3.01 30.36 3.08
CA GLN A 145 -3.38 31.59 2.42
C GLN A 145 -4.82 31.56 1.89
N ALA A 146 -5.28 30.44 1.36
CA ALA A 146 -6.67 30.27 0.94
C ALA A 146 -7.63 30.32 2.13
N GLU A 147 -7.28 29.71 3.26
CA GLU A 147 -8.10 29.74 4.48
C GLU A 147 -8.15 31.14 5.08
N THR A 148 -7.00 31.84 5.11
CA THR A 148 -6.92 33.23 5.55
C THR A 148 -7.78 34.14 4.67
N THR A 149 -7.69 33.99 3.34
CA THR A 149 -8.51 34.73 2.37
C THR A 149 -10.01 34.47 2.58
N LYS A 150 -10.40 33.21 2.83
CA LYS A 150 -11.80 32.85 3.12
C LYS A 150 -12.29 33.48 4.42
N LYS A 151 -11.50 33.45 5.49
CA LYS A 151 -11.83 34.06 6.79
C LYS A 151 -12.00 35.58 6.65
N GLN A 152 -11.12 36.23 5.90
CA GLN A 152 -11.18 37.66 5.64
C GLN A 152 -12.42 38.05 4.82
N GLY A 153 -12.78 37.24 3.81
CA GLY A 153 -14.03 37.41 3.06
C GLY A 153 -15.26 37.26 3.93
N ALA A 154 -15.29 36.24 4.79
CA ALA A 154 -16.38 36.02 5.73
C ALA A 154 -16.54 37.19 6.73
N ALA A 155 -15.44 37.76 7.23
CA ALA A 155 -15.48 38.91 8.12
C ALA A 155 -16.11 40.15 7.47
N ILE A 156 -15.81 40.41 6.19
CA ILE A 156 -16.42 41.53 5.44
C ILE A 156 -17.91 41.27 5.16
N ILE A 157 -18.28 40.00 4.90
CA ILE A 157 -19.69 39.63 4.72
C ILE A 157 -20.47 39.81 6.02
N ASP A 158 -19.88 39.47 7.17
CA ASP A 158 -20.46 39.67 8.50
C ASP A 158 -20.70 41.16 8.82
N MET A 159 -19.83 42.05 8.34
CA MET A 159 -20.03 43.50 8.40
C MET A 159 -21.20 44.01 7.52
N GLY A 160 -21.85 43.14 6.74
CA GLY A 160 -23.04 43.44 5.95
C GLY A 160 -22.79 43.71 4.46
N PHE A 161 -21.57 43.49 3.95
CA PHE A 161 -21.25 43.67 2.54
C PHE A 161 -21.55 42.40 1.72
N SER A 162 -22.04 42.54 0.48
CA SER A 162 -22.26 41.39 -0.42
C SER A 162 -20.95 40.65 -0.73
N ARG A 163 -21.04 39.33 -0.91
CA ARG A 163 -19.90 38.45 -1.26
C ARG A 163 -19.11 38.95 -2.46
N SER A 164 -19.82 39.40 -3.50
CA SER A 164 -19.24 39.93 -4.74
C SER A 164 -18.40 41.18 -4.50
N ALA A 165 -18.81 42.02 -3.54
CA ALA A 165 -18.10 43.23 -3.15
C ALA A 165 -16.89 42.91 -2.26
N ALA A 166 -17.05 42.00 -1.30
CA ALA A 166 -15.98 41.50 -0.44
C ALA A 166 -14.84 40.87 -1.24
N GLU A 167 -15.15 40.01 -2.21
CA GLU A 167 -14.15 39.34 -3.07
C GLU A 167 -13.34 40.36 -3.89
N ARG A 168 -13.99 41.34 -4.52
CA ARG A 168 -13.29 42.39 -5.29
C ARG A 168 -12.44 43.32 -4.42
N ALA A 169 -12.93 43.66 -3.23
CA ALA A 169 -12.22 44.52 -2.30
C ALA A 169 -10.97 43.82 -1.75
N LEU A 170 -11.05 42.54 -1.40
CA LEU A 170 -9.90 41.75 -0.93
C LEU A 170 -8.83 41.55 -2.00
N VAL A 171 -9.23 41.34 -3.26
CA VAL A 171 -8.29 41.27 -4.39
C VAL A 171 -7.51 42.57 -4.57
N ARG A 172 -8.17 43.73 -4.42
CA ARG A 172 -7.51 45.04 -4.53
C ARG A 172 -6.63 45.40 -3.34
N THR A 173 -6.96 44.90 -2.15
CA THR A 173 -6.32 45.29 -0.89
C THR A 173 -5.32 44.27 -0.39
N HIS A 174 -4.99 43.27 -1.21
CA HIS A 174 -4.11 42.17 -0.83
C HIS A 174 -4.53 41.54 0.50
N ASN A 175 -5.80 41.13 0.59
CA ASN A 175 -6.31 40.42 1.76
C ASN A 175 -6.32 41.26 3.07
N ASN A 176 -6.33 42.59 2.99
CA ASN A 176 -6.45 43.46 4.16
C ASN A 176 -7.92 43.83 4.42
N VAL A 177 -8.49 43.29 5.50
CA VAL A 177 -9.91 43.46 5.88
C VAL A 177 -10.27 44.93 6.12
N ASN A 178 -9.43 45.68 6.84
CA ASN A 178 -9.72 47.07 7.19
C ASN A 178 -9.67 47.97 5.95
N ALA A 179 -8.65 47.79 5.11
CA ALA A 179 -8.55 48.51 3.85
C ALA A 179 -9.69 48.14 2.89
N ALA A 180 -10.13 46.88 2.90
CA ALA A 180 -11.25 46.42 2.09
C ALA A 180 -12.58 47.03 2.56
N ALA A 181 -12.83 47.07 3.87
CA ALA A 181 -14.01 47.73 4.44
C ALA A 181 -14.02 49.24 4.12
N GLU A 182 -12.89 49.93 4.29
CA GLU A 182 -12.73 51.34 3.92
C GLU A 182 -12.96 51.58 2.42
N LEU A 183 -12.47 50.69 1.54
CA LEU A 183 -12.72 50.78 0.09
C LEU A 183 -14.19 50.61 -0.26
N LEU A 184 -14.89 49.72 0.45
CA LEU A 184 -16.32 49.47 0.25
C LEU A 184 -17.19 50.62 0.76
N VAL A 185 -16.77 51.29 1.84
CA VAL A 185 -17.44 52.48 2.39
C VAL A 185 -17.20 53.70 1.49
N ASN A 186 -15.96 53.91 1.03
CA ASN A 186 -15.59 55.11 0.27
C ASN A 186 -15.91 55.01 -1.23
N GLN A 187 -16.04 53.80 -1.77
CA GLN A 187 -16.51 53.56 -3.13
C GLN A 187 -17.58 52.46 -3.13
N PRO A 188 -18.88 52.83 -3.01
CA PRO A 188 -19.96 51.89 -3.24
C PRO A 188 -19.90 51.50 -4.72
N PHE A 189 -19.22 50.39 -5.03
CA PHE A 189 -19.18 49.84 -6.37
C PHE A 189 -20.62 49.60 -6.80
N PRO A 190 -21.15 50.35 -7.80
CA PRO A 190 -22.49 50.10 -8.28
C PRO A 190 -22.43 48.76 -9.01
N LEU A 191 -22.94 47.73 -8.37
CA LEU A 191 -23.22 46.47 -9.00
C LEU A 191 -24.74 46.34 -9.16
N PRO A 192 -25.20 45.69 -10.24
CA PRO A 192 -26.59 45.26 -10.31
C PRO A 192 -26.91 44.47 -9.03
N PRO A 193 -28.12 44.63 -8.45
CA PRO A 193 -28.53 43.80 -7.32
C PRO A 193 -28.31 42.34 -7.68
N ASP A 194 -27.81 41.54 -6.73
CA ASP A 194 -27.78 40.08 -6.89
C ASP A 194 -29.17 39.67 -7.41
N PRO A 195 -29.25 38.82 -8.45
CA PRO A 195 -30.54 38.38 -8.96
C PRO A 195 -31.35 37.93 -7.76
N GLN A 196 -32.46 38.63 -7.49
CA GLN A 196 -33.42 38.24 -6.46
C GLN A 196 -33.68 36.75 -6.66
N PRO A 197 -33.74 35.92 -5.60
CA PRO A 197 -34.13 34.54 -5.77
C PRO A 197 -35.50 34.57 -6.45
N GLU A 198 -35.51 34.28 -7.75
CA GLU A 198 -36.75 34.20 -8.50
C GLU A 198 -37.62 33.22 -7.73
N PRO A 199 -38.92 33.51 -7.53
CA PRO A 199 -39.83 32.56 -6.93
C PRO A 199 -39.65 31.29 -7.75
N THR A 200 -39.21 30.22 -7.09
CA THR A 200 -38.77 28.98 -7.71
C THR A 200 -39.72 28.64 -8.85
N LEU A 201 -39.33 28.98 -10.08
CA LEU A 201 -39.97 28.44 -11.25
C LEU A 201 -39.56 26.99 -11.17
N LEU A 202 -40.51 26.18 -10.71
CA LEU A 202 -40.44 24.73 -10.73
C LEU A 202 -39.88 24.35 -12.09
N LEU A 203 -38.58 24.03 -12.12
CA LEU A 203 -38.01 23.29 -13.23
C LEU A 203 -39.00 22.16 -13.47
N PRO A 204 -39.46 21.93 -14.72
CA PRO A 204 -40.34 20.82 -15.00
C PRO A 204 -39.67 19.61 -14.38
N GLN A 205 -40.32 19.04 -13.36
CA GLN A 205 -39.90 17.77 -12.80
C GLN A 205 -39.67 16.89 -14.00
N LYS A 206 -38.42 16.45 -14.20
CA LYS A 206 -38.09 15.49 -15.22
C LYS A 206 -38.85 14.23 -14.83
N SER A 207 -40.07 14.13 -15.37
CA SER A 207 -40.92 12.97 -15.28
C SER A 207 -40.05 11.77 -15.63
N PRO A 208 -40.04 10.72 -14.80
CA PRO A 208 -39.22 9.56 -15.05
C PRO A 208 -39.61 9.00 -16.42
N SER A 209 -38.67 8.98 -17.35
CA SER A 209 -38.85 8.29 -18.62
C SER A 209 -39.30 6.86 -18.31
N PRO A 210 -40.37 6.35 -18.94
CA PRO A 210 -40.84 5.00 -18.68
C PRO A 210 -39.75 4.01 -19.06
N MET A 211 -39.52 3.04 -18.16
CA MET A 211 -38.74 1.83 -18.40
C MET A 211 -39.07 1.30 -19.79
N ARG A 212 -38.04 1.15 -20.64
CA ARG A 212 -38.16 0.29 -21.82
C ARG A 212 -38.21 -1.13 -21.33
N ASP A 213 -39.41 -1.71 -21.41
CA ASP A 213 -39.60 -3.14 -21.34
C ASP A 213 -38.77 -3.82 -22.45
N PRO A 214 -38.09 -4.95 -22.15
CA PRO A 214 -37.46 -5.78 -23.16
C PRO A 214 -38.54 -6.42 -24.07
N PRO A 215 -38.21 -6.69 -25.34
CA PRO A 215 -39.21 -7.06 -26.35
C PRO A 215 -39.91 -8.39 -26.02
N LYS A 216 -41.24 -8.34 -25.92
CA LYS A 216 -42.13 -9.51 -25.99
C LYS A 216 -42.03 -10.10 -27.40
N LEU A 217 -41.28 -11.18 -27.55
CA LEU A 217 -41.40 -12.08 -28.70
C LEU A 217 -42.81 -12.66 -28.75
N LEU A 218 -43.39 -12.60 -29.94
CA LEU A 218 -44.72 -13.06 -30.29
C LEU A 218 -44.96 -14.51 -29.87
N LEU A 219 -46.06 -14.70 -29.14
CA LEU A 219 -46.76 -15.97 -28.98
C LEU A 219 -47.26 -16.46 -30.35
N LEU A 220 -46.62 -17.49 -30.91
CA LEU A 220 -47.32 -18.51 -31.69
C LEU A 220 -47.53 -19.74 -30.78
N ARG A 221 -48.78 -20.20 -30.71
CA ARG A 221 -49.27 -21.25 -29.80
C ARG A 221 -48.91 -22.70 -30.32
N PRO A 222 -49.50 -23.80 -29.79
CA PRO A 222 -48.87 -24.66 -28.79
C PRO A 222 -48.92 -26.16 -29.17
N SER A 223 -47.90 -26.96 -28.84
CA SER A 223 -48.02 -28.43 -28.94
C SER A 223 -47.25 -29.15 -27.85
N LEU A 224 -48.01 -29.91 -27.06
CA LEU A 224 -47.70 -31.22 -26.43
C LEU A 224 -46.21 -31.59 -26.34
N VAL A 225 -45.65 -32.04 -25.22
CA VAL A 225 -46.18 -33.12 -24.38
C VAL A 225 -45.33 -33.26 -23.10
N ARG A 226 -46.05 -33.52 -22.00
CA ARG A 226 -45.75 -34.45 -20.91
C ARG A 226 -44.29 -34.86 -20.63
N SER A 227 -43.94 -34.66 -19.36
CA SER A 227 -43.63 -35.71 -18.38
C SER A 227 -42.17 -36.04 -18.03
N HIS A 228 -41.98 -36.02 -16.70
CA HIS A 228 -41.22 -36.97 -15.89
C HIS A 228 -39.71 -36.76 -15.67
N ARG A 229 -39.43 -36.01 -14.60
CA ARG A 229 -38.80 -36.52 -13.35
C ARG A 229 -38.22 -37.94 -13.44
N ARG A 230 -36.89 -38.04 -13.45
CA ARG A 230 -36.01 -38.95 -12.66
C ARG A 230 -34.61 -38.86 -13.27
N GLN A 231 -33.63 -38.34 -12.53
CA GLN A 231 -32.73 -39.17 -11.72
C GLN A 231 -32.00 -40.19 -12.60
N VAL A 232 -30.67 -40.08 -12.71
CA VAL A 232 -29.71 -41.19 -12.57
C VAL A 232 -28.31 -40.78 -13.03
N ARG A 233 -27.39 -40.90 -12.05
CA ARG A 233 -26.00 -41.35 -12.14
C ARG A 233 -24.99 -40.65 -13.05
N ARG A 234 -23.90 -40.26 -12.37
CA ARG A 234 -22.52 -40.71 -12.58
C ARG A 234 -22.07 -40.87 -14.03
N GLN A 235 -21.09 -40.06 -14.44
CA GLN A 235 -19.76 -40.57 -14.78
C GLN A 235 -18.76 -39.41 -14.96
N SER A 236 -17.67 -39.46 -14.20
CA SER A 236 -16.42 -38.77 -14.48
C SER A 236 -15.86 -39.19 -15.82
N PRO A 237 -15.07 -38.33 -16.48
CA PRO A 237 -13.93 -38.77 -17.29
C PRO A 237 -12.62 -38.55 -16.54
N ALA A 238 -11.77 -39.58 -16.56
CA ALA A 238 -10.45 -39.65 -15.95
C ALA A 238 -9.42 -38.71 -16.60
N PRO A 239 -8.33 -38.34 -15.89
CA PRO A 239 -7.23 -37.58 -16.46
C PRO A 239 -6.30 -38.45 -17.32
N SER A 240 -6.03 -37.98 -18.54
CA SER A 240 -5.07 -38.55 -19.48
C SER A 240 -3.64 -38.51 -18.94
N LYS A 241 -2.99 -39.68 -19.04
CA LYS A 241 -1.58 -39.92 -18.72
C LYS A 241 -0.68 -39.18 -19.72
N HIS A 242 0.04 -38.14 -19.29
CA HIS A 242 1.23 -37.68 -19.99
C HIS A 242 2.46 -38.38 -19.38
N LEU A 243 3.08 -39.25 -20.16
CA LEU A 243 4.30 -39.96 -19.85
C LEU A 243 5.49 -38.98 -19.78
N ASN A 244 6.18 -39.01 -18.65
CA ASN A 244 7.47 -38.38 -18.42
C ASN A 244 8.60 -39.29 -18.95
N PRO A 245 9.47 -38.85 -19.87
CA PRO A 245 10.64 -39.62 -20.30
C PRO A 245 11.79 -39.40 -19.30
N SER A 246 11.76 -40.15 -18.20
CA SER A 246 12.90 -40.27 -17.28
C SER A 246 12.89 -41.65 -16.63
N ARG A 247 13.23 -42.69 -17.41
CA ARG A 247 13.64 -44.03 -16.92
C ARG A 247 14.08 -44.94 -18.08
N ARG A 248 15.33 -44.76 -18.51
CA ARG A 248 16.23 -45.69 -19.22
C ARG A 248 17.51 -44.86 -19.33
N LEU A 249 18.54 -45.00 -18.50
CA LEU A 249 19.43 -46.15 -18.37
C LEU A 249 20.02 -46.17 -16.94
N LYS A 250 19.46 -47.00 -16.05
CA LYS A 250 20.20 -47.60 -14.92
C LYS A 250 20.44 -49.07 -15.28
N SER A 251 21.33 -49.31 -16.24
CA SER A 251 21.86 -50.66 -16.57
C SER A 251 23.24 -50.59 -17.25
N ARG A 252 24.11 -49.66 -16.82
CA ARG A 252 25.53 -49.61 -17.23
C ARG A 252 26.48 -49.34 -16.05
N GLN A 253 26.13 -49.84 -14.86
CA GLN A 253 26.97 -49.75 -13.66
C GLN A 253 27.39 -51.12 -13.09
N HIS A 254 27.20 -52.20 -13.84
CA HIS A 254 27.69 -53.55 -13.48
C HIS A 254 28.22 -54.26 -14.73
N LEU A 255 29.30 -53.74 -15.32
CA LEU A 255 30.31 -54.47 -16.11
C LEU A 255 31.42 -53.48 -16.49
N LEU A 256 32.69 -53.89 -16.34
CA LEU A 256 33.93 -53.10 -16.46
C LEU A 256 34.38 -52.30 -15.22
N VAL A 257 34.30 -52.94 -14.06
CA VAL A 257 35.50 -53.06 -13.21
C VAL A 257 36.48 -53.93 -14.02
N GLY A 258 37.49 -53.33 -14.66
CA GLY A 258 38.38 -54.11 -15.52
C GLY A 258 39.41 -53.38 -16.39
N GLN A 259 39.58 -52.07 -16.29
CA GLN A 259 40.74 -51.40 -16.88
C GLN A 259 41.30 -50.33 -15.93
N GLN A 260 42.01 -50.82 -14.92
CA GLN A 260 42.94 -50.03 -14.14
C GLN A 260 44.16 -50.93 -13.92
N LYS A 261 44.96 -51.08 -14.97
CA LYS A 261 46.34 -51.60 -14.99
C LYS A 261 46.82 -51.56 -16.45
N ASN A 262 47.65 -50.57 -16.76
CA ASN A 262 48.67 -50.51 -17.82
C ASN A 262 48.77 -49.08 -18.36
N GLY A 263 49.67 -48.31 -17.75
CA GLY A 263 49.96 -46.94 -18.14
C GLY A 263 50.94 -46.26 -17.19
N ALA A 264 51.95 -47.00 -16.70
CA ALA A 264 53.08 -46.46 -15.96
C ALA A 264 54.26 -47.42 -16.14
N GLN A 265 55.05 -47.20 -17.19
CA GLN A 265 56.44 -47.63 -17.44
C GLN A 265 56.65 -47.74 -18.95
N SER A 266 57.10 -46.67 -19.60
CA SER A 266 58.50 -46.49 -20.01
C SER A 266 58.66 -45.20 -20.80
#